data_AF-A0A1S8XPI5-F1
#
_entry.id   AF-A0A1S8XPI5-F1
#
_cell.length_a   1.000
_cell.length_b   1.000
_cell.length_c   1.000
_cell.angle_alpha   90.00
_cell.angle_beta   90.00
_cell.angle_gamma   90.00
#
_symmetry.space_group_name_H-M   'P 1'
#
loop_
_entity.id
_entity.type
_entity.pdbx_description
1 polymer ?
#
loop_
_entity_poly.entity_id
_entity_poly.type
_entity_poly.pdbx_seq_one_letter_code
_entity_poly.pdbx_strand_id
1 'polypeptide(L)'
;PNHPLTAIIHTAGILDDATTTNLTPHQLHTVLQPKIDTAWHLHHLTTSHPLTHFILFSSAAGTLGTPGQANYAAANTYLDALAHHRHTQGQPATSLAWGLWTHTSKMTNKLTETEVDRLKATGLLPLATDDALALFDAALRTPDRPHLVLTHIDRTALHRHAREGTLPPLFERLVPAQVRNTRSPSAPLAERLRGLSPEKREQALLDLVRTHIAGTLGHTSAADVAPGQTLKELGFDSLTAVALRNHLSKTTGLQLPTTLVFDHPSAAAIAAFLGEQFGRGEAGAQAPAQAELERLEAAVAVQSWDGAARERLSARLQALLARIAESGETARTAVDDDLAAVTDDELFEVLDEELGVSGLDER
;
A
#
# COMPACT_ATOMS: atom_id res chain seq x y z
N PRO A 1 49.58 18.63 20.64
CA PRO A 1 48.75 18.98 21.83
C PRO A 1 48.62 17.78 22.77
N ASN A 2 48.57 18.00 24.09
CA ASN A 2 48.41 16.92 25.09
C ASN A 2 47.03 16.23 25.00
N HIS A 3 46.05 16.91 24.37
CA HIS A 3 44.73 16.36 24.07
C HIS A 3 44.39 16.67 22.61
N PRO A 4 44.77 15.81 21.65
CA PRO A 4 44.39 15.98 20.25
C PRO A 4 42.86 15.81 20.09
N LEU A 5 42.27 16.53 19.14
CA LEU A 5 40.87 16.30 18.75
C LEU A 5 40.76 14.93 18.07
N THR A 6 40.02 14.01 18.66
CA THR A 6 39.87 12.63 18.19
C THR A 6 38.46 12.27 17.73
N ALA A 7 37.45 13.07 18.10
CA ALA A 7 36.06 12.82 17.74
C ALA A 7 35.28 14.13 17.57
N ILE A 8 34.32 14.10 16.66
CA ILE A 8 33.35 15.18 16.44
C ILE A 8 31.96 14.56 16.44
N ILE A 9 31.03 15.19 17.16
CA ILE A 9 29.61 14.82 17.14
C ILE A 9 28.83 16.08 16.79
N HIS A 10 28.29 16.12 15.58
CA HIS A 10 27.49 17.23 15.09
C HIS A 10 26.01 16.98 15.37
N THR A 11 25.47 17.67 16.38
CA THR A 11 24.08 17.52 16.85
C THR A 11 23.22 18.76 16.57
N ALA A 12 23.74 19.76 15.84
CA ALA A 12 23.03 21.00 15.60
C ALA A 12 21.88 20.80 14.59
N GLY A 13 20.75 21.44 14.87
CA GLY A 13 19.57 21.37 14.01
C GLY A 13 18.45 22.28 14.51
N ILE A 14 17.67 22.80 13.56
CA ILE A 14 16.49 23.62 13.78
C ILE A 14 15.40 23.11 12.83
N LEU A 15 14.13 23.20 13.23
CA LEU A 15 12.97 22.94 12.38
C LEU A 15 12.26 24.25 12.04
N ASP A 16 11.78 24.34 10.81
CA ASP A 16 10.93 25.42 10.33
C ASP A 16 10.09 24.87 9.17
N ASP A 17 9.04 24.13 9.55
CA ASP A 17 8.30 23.25 8.66
C ASP A 17 7.38 24.04 7.72
N ALA A 18 7.39 23.67 6.45
CA ALA A 18 6.46 24.15 5.44
C ALA A 18 6.32 23.13 4.30
N THR A 19 5.15 23.13 3.65
CA THR A 19 5.00 22.37 2.39
C THR A 19 5.96 22.91 1.34
N THR A 20 6.40 22.05 0.41
CA THR A 20 7.36 22.44 -0.63
C THR A 20 6.93 23.67 -1.42
N THR A 21 5.63 23.84 -1.67
CA THR A 21 5.08 24.98 -2.42
C THR A 21 5.06 26.28 -1.62
N ASN A 22 5.08 26.21 -0.28
CA ASN A 22 5.00 27.36 0.62
C ASN A 22 6.35 27.68 1.27
N LEU A 23 7.38 26.89 0.99
CA LEU A 23 8.70 27.04 1.58
C LEU A 23 9.33 28.37 1.17
N THR A 24 9.69 29.20 2.14
CA THR A 24 10.37 30.47 1.87
C THR A 24 11.90 30.33 1.90
N PRO A 25 12.65 31.21 1.22
CA PRO A 25 14.11 31.23 1.31
C PRO A 25 14.64 31.36 2.75
N HIS A 26 13.94 32.11 3.60
CA HIS A 26 14.28 32.27 5.02
C HIS A 26 14.20 30.93 5.78
N GLN A 27 13.10 30.21 5.63
CA GLN A 27 12.90 28.90 6.29
C GLN A 27 13.89 27.86 5.78
N LEU A 28 14.23 27.91 4.49
CA LEU A 28 15.26 27.06 3.92
C LEU A 28 16.64 27.37 4.53
N HIS A 29 17.07 28.64 4.53
CA HIS A 29 18.35 29.02 5.12
C HIS A 29 18.45 28.68 6.61
N THR A 30 17.39 28.98 7.37
CA THR A 30 17.30 28.71 8.82
C THR A 30 17.53 27.23 9.16
N VAL A 31 16.99 26.31 8.35
CA VAL A 31 17.12 24.86 8.57
C VAL A 31 18.40 24.29 7.99
N LEU A 32 18.83 24.76 6.82
CA LEU A 32 20.03 24.23 6.16
C LEU A 32 21.32 24.68 6.86
N GLN A 33 21.45 25.95 7.23
CA GLN A 33 22.69 26.52 7.78
C GLN A 33 23.27 25.76 8.99
N PRO A 34 22.50 25.44 10.05
CA PRO A 34 23.04 24.73 11.21
C PRO A 34 23.47 23.29 10.90
N LYS A 35 22.99 22.69 9.80
CA LYS A 35 23.37 21.34 9.38
C LYS A 35 24.45 21.36 8.30
N ILE A 36 24.14 21.92 7.13
CA ILE A 36 24.98 21.88 5.93
C ILE A 36 26.26 22.69 6.14
N ASP A 37 26.14 24.00 6.34
CA ASP A 37 27.31 24.89 6.40
C ASP A 37 28.21 24.52 7.57
N THR A 38 27.61 24.20 8.72
CA THR A 38 28.36 23.78 9.91
C THR A 38 29.10 22.46 9.67
N ALA A 39 28.45 21.44 9.12
CA ALA A 39 29.10 20.16 8.85
C ALA A 39 30.19 20.28 7.78
N TRP A 40 29.99 21.13 6.78
CA TRP A 40 30.99 21.42 5.75
C TRP A 40 32.24 22.09 6.33
N HIS A 41 32.06 23.11 7.19
CA HIS A 41 33.17 23.73 7.90
C HIS A 41 33.90 22.72 8.82
N LEU A 42 33.15 21.89 9.55
CA LEU A 42 33.75 20.82 10.37
C LEU A 42 34.57 19.85 9.50
N HIS A 43 34.06 19.45 8.34
CA HIS A 43 34.79 18.58 7.43
C HIS A 43 36.12 19.20 6.99
N HIS A 44 36.09 20.43 6.46
CA HIS A 44 37.29 21.09 5.96
C HIS A 44 38.33 21.35 7.04
N LEU A 45 37.91 21.91 8.18
CA LEU A 45 38.81 22.28 9.28
C LEU A 45 39.46 21.06 9.94
N THR A 46 38.91 19.85 9.73
CA THR A 46 39.37 18.64 10.42
C THR A 46 39.96 17.56 9.52
N THR A 47 40.18 17.88 8.24
CA THR A 47 40.82 17.00 7.24
C THR A 47 42.17 16.43 7.70
N SER A 48 42.99 17.24 8.39
CA SER A 48 44.32 16.86 8.86
C SER A 48 44.36 16.35 10.31
N HIS A 49 43.21 16.25 10.97
CA HIS A 49 43.14 15.82 12.37
C HIS A 49 43.07 14.29 12.46
N PRO A 50 43.64 13.67 13.51
CA PRO A 50 43.62 12.22 13.71
C PRO A 50 42.27 11.77 14.28
N LEU A 51 41.18 12.11 13.60
CA LEU A 51 39.85 11.73 14.01
C LEU A 51 39.69 10.21 13.90
N THR A 52 39.03 9.65 14.90
CA THR A 52 38.53 8.27 14.90
C THR A 52 37.03 8.24 14.61
N HIS A 53 36.31 9.32 14.94
CA HIS A 53 34.87 9.43 14.77
C HIS A 53 34.48 10.82 14.26
N PHE A 54 33.62 10.85 13.25
CA PHE A 54 32.96 12.06 12.74
C PHE A 54 31.48 11.74 12.62
N ILE A 55 30.72 11.99 13.67
CA ILE A 55 29.33 11.57 13.78
C ILE A 55 28.41 12.72 13.42
N LEU A 56 27.50 12.46 12.48
CA LEU A 56 26.51 13.43 12.01
C LEU A 56 25.12 12.98 12.46
N PHE A 57 24.44 13.79 13.27
CA PHE A 57 23.05 13.51 13.66
C PHE A 57 22.12 13.94 12.53
N SER A 58 21.67 12.94 11.78
CA SER A 58 20.70 13.05 10.70
C SER A 58 19.32 12.59 11.16
N SER A 59 18.38 12.45 10.24
CA SER A 59 17.03 11.96 10.52
C SER A 59 16.57 11.01 9.44
N ALA A 60 15.79 10.00 9.83
CA ALA A 60 15.09 9.12 8.92
C ALA A 60 14.21 9.89 7.92
N ALA A 61 13.80 11.13 8.22
CA ALA A 61 13.11 12.02 7.29
C ALA A 61 13.88 12.25 5.96
N GLY A 62 15.22 12.23 5.99
CA GLY A 62 16.05 12.34 4.79
C GLY A 62 16.03 11.09 3.89
N THR A 63 15.63 9.93 4.45
CA THR A 63 15.54 8.65 3.72
C THR A 63 14.09 8.29 3.37
N LEU A 64 13.18 8.49 4.32
CA LEU A 64 11.77 8.07 4.23
C LEU A 64 10.85 9.20 3.74
N GLY A 65 11.31 10.44 3.85
CA GLY A 65 10.49 11.63 3.66
C GLY A 65 9.59 11.90 4.87
N THR A 66 9.27 13.17 5.08
CA THR A 66 8.25 13.59 6.05
C THR A 66 7.43 14.73 5.43
N PRO A 67 6.08 14.63 5.38
CA PRO A 67 5.24 15.70 4.87
C PRO A 67 5.51 17.03 5.59
N GLY A 68 5.63 18.12 4.82
CA GLY A 68 5.88 19.46 5.37
C GLY A 68 7.31 19.73 5.84
N GLN A 69 8.25 18.81 5.63
CA GLN A 69 9.63 18.93 6.11
C GLN A 69 10.67 18.83 4.99
N ALA A 70 10.39 19.42 3.81
CA ALA A 70 11.26 19.30 2.64
C ALA A 70 12.68 19.89 2.88
N ASN A 71 12.77 21.06 3.52
CA ASN A 71 14.04 21.67 3.94
C ASN A 71 14.82 20.80 4.94
N TYR A 72 14.12 20.24 5.93
CA TYR A 72 14.73 19.40 6.94
C TYR A 72 15.21 18.07 6.36
N ALA A 73 14.40 17.43 5.50
CA ALA A 73 14.81 16.22 4.78
C ALA A 73 16.07 16.49 3.96
N ALA A 74 16.10 17.58 3.17
CA ALA A 74 17.26 17.97 2.38
C ALA A 74 18.52 18.22 3.23
N ALA A 75 18.38 18.89 4.37
CA ALA A 75 19.48 19.14 5.30
C ALA A 75 20.10 17.84 5.84
N ASN A 76 19.25 16.87 6.18
CA ASN A 76 19.68 15.57 6.70
C ASN A 76 20.30 14.70 5.60
N THR A 77 19.71 14.66 4.40
CA THR A 77 20.29 13.97 3.25
C THR A 77 21.68 14.51 2.89
N TYR A 78 21.93 15.82 3.06
CA TYR A 78 23.27 16.38 2.88
C TYR A 78 24.27 15.79 3.89
N LEU A 79 23.89 15.66 5.17
CA LEU A 79 24.75 15.04 6.18
C LEU A 79 25.06 13.57 5.83
N ASP A 80 24.05 12.83 5.36
CA ASP A 80 24.20 11.46 4.90
C ASP A 80 25.22 11.38 3.75
N ALA A 81 25.07 12.26 2.76
CA ALA A 81 25.99 12.37 1.62
C ALA A 81 27.41 12.79 2.04
N LEU A 82 27.56 13.69 3.02
CA LEU A 82 28.87 14.10 3.53
C LEU A 82 29.59 12.94 4.23
N ALA A 83 28.88 12.08 4.95
CA ALA A 83 29.48 10.89 5.54
C ALA A 83 30.03 9.94 4.46
N HIS A 84 29.26 9.71 3.40
CA HIS A 84 29.72 8.96 2.23
C HIS A 84 30.94 9.63 1.57
N HIS A 85 30.93 10.95 1.40
CA HIS A 85 32.04 11.70 0.82
C HIS A 85 33.34 11.56 1.62
N ARG A 86 33.26 11.63 2.96
CA ARG A 86 34.44 11.43 3.82
C ARG A 86 35.00 10.02 3.68
N HIS A 87 34.14 9.00 3.58
CA HIS A 87 34.56 7.62 3.35
C HIS A 87 35.31 7.44 2.03
N THR A 88 34.89 8.10 0.93
CA THR A 88 35.63 8.01 -0.35
C THR A 88 37.03 8.64 -0.28
N GLN A 89 37.27 9.48 0.73
CA GLN A 89 38.57 10.07 1.03
C GLN A 89 39.34 9.32 2.14
N GLY A 90 38.86 8.15 2.56
CA GLY A 90 39.48 7.36 3.64
C GLY A 90 39.38 8.02 5.02
N GLN A 91 38.47 8.98 5.19
CA GLN A 91 38.23 9.66 6.46
C GLN A 91 37.04 9.03 7.19
N PRO A 92 37.08 8.91 8.53
CA PRO A 92 35.95 8.39 9.28
C PRO A 92 34.78 9.37 9.18
N ALA A 93 33.59 8.80 9.01
CA ALA A 93 32.31 9.47 9.24
C ALA A 93 31.15 8.49 9.35
N THR A 94 30.17 8.80 10.17
CA THR A 94 28.91 8.05 10.22
C THR A 94 27.76 9.03 10.39
N SER A 95 26.83 9.02 9.45
CA SER A 95 25.55 9.69 9.59
C SER A 95 24.55 8.76 10.25
N LEU A 96 23.94 9.23 11.33
CA LEU A 96 22.93 8.51 12.10
C LEU A 96 21.56 9.12 11.80
N ALA A 97 20.82 8.48 10.91
CA ALA A 97 19.46 8.89 10.54
C ALA A 97 18.46 8.40 11.59
N TRP A 98 18.22 9.23 12.60
CA TRP A 98 17.33 8.91 13.71
C TRP A 98 15.85 8.89 13.29
N GLY A 99 15.15 7.82 13.69
CA GLY A 99 13.70 7.79 13.74
C GLY A 99 13.13 8.70 14.84
N LEU A 100 11.81 8.64 15.05
CA LEU A 100 11.17 9.44 16.10
C LEU A 100 11.60 8.95 17.49
N TRP A 101 11.99 9.87 18.38
CA TRP A 101 12.28 9.57 19.78
C TRP A 101 11.01 9.73 20.64
N THR A 102 10.81 8.84 21.62
CA THR A 102 9.66 8.84 22.53
C THR A 102 9.65 10.06 23.43
N HIS A 103 10.83 10.46 23.95
CA HIS A 103 10.96 11.72 24.67
C HIS A 103 11.13 12.85 23.66
N THR A 104 10.15 13.75 23.63
CA THR A 104 10.20 14.93 22.77
C THR A 104 11.33 15.86 23.23
N SER A 105 12.25 16.16 22.31
CA SER A 105 13.17 17.29 22.49
C SER A 105 12.40 18.59 22.26
N LYS A 106 12.97 19.76 22.59
CA LYS A 106 12.40 21.07 22.19
C LYS A 106 12.10 21.16 20.68
N MET A 107 12.80 20.37 19.86
CA MET A 107 12.64 20.29 18.42
C MET A 107 11.45 19.41 18.00
N THR A 108 11.16 18.31 18.69
CA THR A 108 10.06 17.38 18.37
C THR A 108 8.80 17.57 19.22
N ASN A 109 8.74 18.62 20.05
CA ASN A 109 7.66 18.92 21.00
C ASN A 109 6.33 19.37 20.37
N LYS A 110 6.10 19.10 19.08
CA LYS A 110 4.94 19.57 18.31
C LYS A 110 4.11 18.43 17.70
N LEU A 111 4.52 17.17 17.84
CA LEU A 111 3.74 16.06 17.28
C LEU A 111 2.52 15.78 18.15
N THR A 112 1.36 15.84 17.53
CA THR A 112 0.07 15.40 18.10
C THR A 112 0.05 13.87 18.23
N GLU A 113 -0.80 13.34 19.12
CA GLU A 113 -1.00 11.89 19.25
C GLU A 113 -1.39 11.25 17.90
N THR A 114 -2.21 11.95 17.11
CA THR A 114 -2.62 11.54 15.76
C THR A 114 -1.44 11.40 14.79
N GLU A 115 -0.44 12.29 14.84
CA GLU A 115 0.74 12.19 13.99
C GLU A 115 1.65 11.03 14.41
N VAL A 116 1.74 10.75 15.71
CA VAL A 116 2.46 9.59 16.24
C VAL A 116 1.78 8.30 15.80
N ASP A 117 0.46 8.21 15.86
CA ASP A 117 -0.28 7.02 15.44
C ASP A 117 -0.22 6.80 13.93
N ARG A 118 -0.25 7.89 13.14
CA ARG A 118 -0.01 7.82 11.70
C ARG A 118 1.39 7.28 11.39
N LEU A 119 2.40 7.66 12.15
CA LEU A 119 3.76 7.13 11.98
C LEU A 119 3.82 5.64 12.34
N LYS A 120 3.22 5.22 13.45
CA LYS A 120 3.13 3.80 13.81
C LYS A 120 2.42 2.98 12.73
N ALA A 121 1.38 3.54 12.12
CA ALA A 121 0.67 2.92 11.01
C ALA A 121 1.54 2.74 9.75
N THR A 122 2.71 3.39 9.64
CA THR A 122 3.70 3.12 8.57
C THR A 122 4.67 1.98 8.90
N GLY A 123 4.59 1.41 10.10
CA GLY A 123 5.51 0.38 10.58
C GLY A 123 6.76 0.91 11.29
N LEU A 124 6.80 2.21 11.61
CA LEU A 124 7.88 2.86 12.34
C LEU A 124 7.44 3.21 13.75
N LEU A 125 8.17 2.73 14.75
CA LEU A 125 7.84 2.95 16.16
C LEU A 125 8.75 4.02 16.78
N PRO A 126 8.23 4.81 17.73
CA PRO A 126 9.06 5.69 18.54
C PRO A 126 10.17 4.92 19.29
N LEU A 127 11.35 5.53 19.38
CA LEU A 127 12.52 5.03 20.09
C LEU A 127 12.60 5.61 21.49
N ALA A 128 12.61 4.75 22.52
CA ALA A 128 12.95 5.20 23.87
C ALA A 128 14.40 5.71 23.91
N THR A 129 14.71 6.64 24.82
CA THR A 129 16.06 7.23 24.93
C THR A 129 17.12 6.17 25.20
N ASP A 130 16.84 5.21 26.08
CA ASP A 130 17.79 4.14 26.40
C ASP A 130 18.09 3.26 25.18
N ASP A 131 17.07 2.93 24.38
CA ASP A 131 17.22 2.19 23.12
C ASP A 131 18.02 3.02 22.10
N ALA A 132 17.75 4.32 22.00
CA ALA A 132 18.46 5.21 21.09
C ALA A 132 19.96 5.33 21.45
N LEU A 133 20.28 5.42 22.75
CA LEU A 133 21.67 5.41 23.22
C LEU A 133 22.34 4.05 23.00
N ALA A 134 21.63 2.94 23.19
CA ALA A 134 22.15 1.61 22.84
C ALA A 134 22.44 1.47 21.34
N LEU A 135 21.57 2.03 20.48
CA LEU A 135 21.81 2.10 19.03
C LEU A 135 22.98 3.02 18.67
N PHE A 136 23.19 4.12 19.40
CA PHE A 136 24.37 4.97 19.26
C PHE A 136 25.65 4.19 19.53
N ASP A 137 25.72 3.47 20.66
CA ASP A 137 26.86 2.63 21.03
C ASP A 137 27.08 1.48 20.04
N ALA A 138 26.01 0.95 19.44
CA ALA A 138 26.11 -0.03 18.35
C ALA A 138 26.70 0.58 17.09
N ALA A 139 26.26 1.79 16.70
CA ALA A 139 26.76 2.48 15.51
C ALA A 139 28.25 2.83 15.62
N LEU A 140 28.73 3.23 16.80
CA LEU A 140 30.15 3.51 17.05
C LEU A 140 31.05 2.27 16.85
N ARG A 141 30.48 1.06 16.96
CA ARG A 141 31.21 -0.20 16.74
C ARG A 141 31.25 -0.63 15.27
N THR A 142 30.61 0.11 14.37
CA THR A 142 30.58 -0.16 12.92
C THR A 142 31.06 1.06 12.11
N PRO A 143 32.33 1.49 12.27
CA PRO A 143 32.84 2.72 11.65
C PRO A 143 32.97 2.63 10.12
N ASP A 144 32.89 1.43 9.55
CA ASP A 144 32.88 1.16 8.11
C ASP A 144 31.55 1.50 7.43
N ARG A 145 30.51 1.82 8.21
CA ARG A 145 29.19 2.19 7.69
C ARG A 145 29.04 3.71 7.66
N PRO A 146 28.99 4.35 6.47
CA PRO A 146 28.85 5.80 6.35
C PRO A 146 27.45 6.30 6.75
N HIS A 147 26.42 5.47 6.59
CA HIS A 147 25.03 5.87 6.87
C HIS A 147 24.25 4.70 7.50
N LEU A 148 23.58 5.00 8.60
CA LEU A 148 22.74 4.06 9.35
C LEU A 148 21.40 4.73 9.67
N VAL A 149 20.30 4.02 9.44
CA VAL A 149 18.97 4.43 9.89
C VAL A 149 18.68 3.76 11.23
N LEU A 150 18.48 4.56 12.27
CA LEU A 150 18.30 4.09 13.65
C LEU A 150 16.83 4.29 14.02
N THR A 151 16.04 3.22 13.93
CA THR A 151 14.59 3.24 14.19
C THR A 151 14.10 1.86 14.63
N HIS A 152 12.99 1.83 15.37
CA HIS A 152 12.27 0.61 15.63
C HIS A 152 11.29 0.32 14.50
N ILE A 153 11.33 -0.91 14.02
CA ILE A 153 10.49 -1.38 12.93
C ILE A 153 9.45 -2.34 13.50
N ASP A 154 8.18 -2.01 13.32
CA ASP A 154 7.07 -2.94 13.54
C ASP A 154 6.98 -3.90 12.36
N ARG A 155 7.64 -5.05 12.50
CA ARG A 155 7.60 -6.09 11.48
C ARG A 155 6.18 -6.56 11.21
N THR A 156 5.31 -6.63 12.21
CA THR A 156 3.93 -7.09 12.05
C THR A 156 3.16 -6.15 11.13
N ALA A 157 3.30 -4.83 11.34
CA ALA A 157 2.73 -3.82 10.46
C ALA A 157 3.28 -3.93 9.03
N LEU A 158 4.60 -4.08 8.85
CA LEU A 158 5.19 -4.24 7.52
C LEU A 158 4.66 -5.49 6.80
N HIS A 159 4.49 -6.62 7.49
CA HIS A 159 3.91 -7.83 6.89
C HIS A 159 2.45 -7.61 6.47
N ARG A 160 1.66 -6.87 7.25
CA ARG A 160 0.30 -6.49 6.89
C ARG A 160 0.29 -5.64 5.62
N HIS A 161 1.11 -4.59 5.54
CA HIS A 161 1.22 -3.77 4.32
C HIS A 161 1.68 -4.56 3.10
N ALA A 162 2.58 -5.54 3.29
CA ALA A 162 3.00 -6.42 2.21
C ALA A 162 1.83 -7.23 1.66
N ARG A 163 0.98 -7.79 2.53
CA ARG A 163 -0.23 -8.57 2.15
C ARG A 163 -1.28 -7.71 1.46
N GLU A 164 -1.44 -6.47 1.89
CA GLU A 164 -2.37 -5.49 1.30
C GLU A 164 -1.81 -4.85 0.01
N GLY A 165 -0.55 -5.12 -0.33
CA GLY A 165 0.13 -4.50 -1.47
C GLY A 165 0.32 -2.99 -1.31
N THR A 166 0.46 -2.51 -0.08
CA THR A 166 0.65 -1.10 0.30
C THR A 166 2.05 -0.84 0.86
N LEU A 167 2.91 -1.86 0.92
CA LEU A 167 4.29 -1.75 1.42
C LEU A 167 5.13 -0.81 0.54
N PRO A 168 5.79 0.22 1.12
CA PRO A 168 6.74 1.03 0.38
C PRO A 168 7.95 0.21 -0.11
N PRO A 169 8.47 0.43 -1.33
CA PRO A 169 9.56 -0.35 -1.91
C PRO A 169 10.81 -0.47 -1.04
N LEU A 170 11.11 0.58 -0.26
CA LEU A 170 12.27 0.61 0.63
C LEU A 170 12.21 -0.49 1.72
N PHE A 171 11.02 -0.93 2.11
CA PHE A 171 10.82 -1.94 3.14
C PHE A 171 10.70 -3.37 2.58
N GLU A 172 10.68 -3.57 1.26
CA GLU A 172 10.49 -4.89 0.65
C GLU A 172 11.51 -5.93 1.13
N ARG A 173 12.77 -5.51 1.33
CA ARG A 173 13.83 -6.41 1.80
C ARG A 173 13.76 -6.75 3.29
N LEU A 174 12.94 -6.02 4.05
CA LEU A 174 12.75 -6.22 5.49
C LEU A 174 11.61 -7.18 5.80
N VAL A 175 10.74 -7.43 4.81
CA VAL A 175 9.73 -8.48 4.87
C VAL A 175 10.27 -9.67 4.09
N PRO A 176 10.39 -10.87 4.69
CA PRO A 176 10.74 -12.07 3.95
C PRO A 176 9.79 -12.20 2.75
N ALA A 177 10.32 -12.49 1.56
CA ALA A 177 9.48 -12.92 0.46
C ALA A 177 8.74 -14.16 0.93
N GLN A 178 7.45 -14.03 1.28
CA GLN A 178 6.63 -15.21 1.50
C GLN A 178 6.70 -15.97 0.18
N VAL A 179 7.34 -17.14 0.20
CA VAL A 179 7.09 -18.20 -0.77
C VAL A 179 5.58 -18.20 -0.93
N ARG A 180 5.10 -17.86 -2.13
CA ARG A 180 3.68 -17.90 -2.43
C ARG A 180 3.24 -19.31 -2.10
N ASN A 181 2.69 -19.52 -0.90
CA ASN A 181 1.94 -20.72 -0.61
C ASN A 181 0.82 -20.66 -1.62
N THR A 182 0.85 -21.62 -2.53
CA THR A 182 -0.16 -21.91 -3.55
C THR A 182 -1.46 -22.35 -2.87
N ARG A 183 -1.99 -21.53 -1.95
CA ARG A 183 -3.43 -21.43 -1.83
C ARG A 183 -3.87 -20.72 -3.09
N SER A 184 -4.70 -21.42 -3.86
CA SER A 184 -5.29 -20.99 -5.13
C SER A 184 -5.53 -19.47 -5.11
N PRO A 185 -5.16 -18.71 -6.17
CA PRO A 185 -5.50 -17.31 -6.23
C PRO A 185 -7.00 -17.20 -5.94
N SER A 186 -7.37 -16.49 -4.86
CA SER A 186 -8.76 -16.08 -4.66
C SER A 186 -9.22 -15.55 -6.01
N ALA A 187 -10.25 -16.17 -6.57
CA ALA A 187 -10.82 -15.76 -7.84
C ALA A 187 -10.96 -14.22 -7.86
N PRO A 188 -10.63 -13.54 -8.99
CA PRO A 188 -10.80 -12.11 -9.13
C PRO A 188 -12.12 -11.65 -8.49
N LEU A 189 -12.16 -10.49 -7.84
CA LEU A 189 -13.35 -10.03 -7.11
C LEU A 189 -14.64 -10.17 -7.97
N ALA A 190 -14.53 -9.91 -9.27
CA ALA A 190 -15.61 -10.12 -10.24
C ALA A 190 -16.14 -11.57 -10.33
N GLU A 191 -15.29 -12.59 -10.19
CA GLU A 191 -15.69 -14.00 -10.15
C GLU A 191 -16.35 -14.38 -8.81
N ARG A 192 -15.82 -13.87 -7.70
CA ARG A 192 -16.45 -14.05 -6.38
C ARG A 192 -17.83 -13.41 -6.31
N LEU A 193 -18.00 -12.25 -6.95
CA LEU A 193 -19.29 -11.56 -7.01
C LEU A 193 -20.26 -12.20 -8.01
N ARG A 194 -19.80 -13.04 -8.97
CA ARG A 194 -20.66 -13.71 -9.97
C ARG A 194 -21.55 -14.82 -9.37
N GLY A 195 -21.09 -15.49 -8.32
CA GLY A 195 -21.83 -16.57 -7.66
C GLY A 195 -22.79 -16.11 -6.54
N LEU A 196 -22.84 -14.81 -6.23
CA LEU A 196 -23.64 -14.27 -5.13
C LEU A 196 -24.98 -13.72 -5.61
N SER A 197 -26.02 -13.84 -4.77
CA SER A 197 -27.28 -13.14 -5.00
C SER A 197 -27.07 -11.62 -4.99
N PRO A 198 -27.95 -10.82 -5.60
CA PRO A 198 -27.84 -9.36 -5.63
C PRO A 198 -27.63 -8.75 -4.23
N GLU A 199 -28.35 -9.25 -3.22
CA GLU A 199 -28.28 -8.78 -1.84
C GLU A 199 -26.95 -9.14 -1.18
N LYS A 200 -26.45 -10.37 -1.41
CA LYS A 200 -25.13 -10.81 -0.93
C LYS A 200 -23.98 -10.06 -1.63
N ARG A 201 -24.16 -9.71 -2.92
CA ARG A 201 -23.20 -8.91 -3.70
C ARG A 201 -23.11 -7.48 -3.16
N GLU A 202 -24.23 -6.84 -2.86
CA GLU A 202 -24.28 -5.50 -2.28
C GLU A 202 -23.63 -5.46 -0.89
N GLN A 203 -23.95 -6.43 -0.03
CA GLN A 203 -23.35 -6.53 1.30
C GLN A 203 -21.82 -6.74 1.23
N ALA A 204 -21.36 -7.62 0.35
CA ALA A 204 -19.93 -7.87 0.16
C ALA A 204 -19.17 -6.63 -0.34
N LEU A 205 -19.77 -5.84 -1.25
CA LEU A 205 -19.20 -4.58 -1.71
C LEU A 205 -19.19 -3.51 -0.61
N LEU A 206 -20.25 -3.45 0.20
CA LEU A 206 -20.32 -2.53 1.33
C LEU A 206 -19.23 -2.83 2.36
N ASP A 207 -19.05 -4.10 2.72
CA ASP A 207 -18.02 -4.51 3.69
C ASP A 207 -16.61 -4.24 3.17
N LEU A 208 -16.38 -4.44 1.87
CA LEU A 208 -15.12 -4.08 1.21
C LEU A 208 -14.83 -2.59 1.33
N VAL A 209 -15.82 -1.74 0.99
CA VAL A 209 -15.67 -0.28 1.03
C VAL A 209 -15.43 0.20 2.46
N ARG A 210 -16.19 -0.31 3.44
CA ARG A 210 -16.02 0.04 4.87
C ARG A 210 -14.64 -0.37 5.40
N THR A 211 -14.13 -1.52 4.99
CA THR A 211 -12.78 -1.97 5.34
C THR A 211 -11.71 -1.01 4.83
N HIS A 212 -11.82 -0.57 3.58
CA HIS A 212 -10.86 0.38 3.01
C HIS A 212 -10.99 1.80 3.60
N ILE A 213 -12.20 2.24 3.93
CA ILE A 213 -12.42 3.52 4.65
C ILE A 213 -11.77 3.45 6.04
N ALA A 214 -12.05 2.40 6.82
CA ALA A 214 -11.48 2.20 8.14
C ALA A 214 -9.94 2.18 8.10
N GLY A 215 -9.36 1.43 7.15
CA GLY A 215 -7.91 1.39 6.96
C GLY A 215 -7.29 2.73 6.56
N THR A 216 -8.00 3.55 5.77
CA THR A 216 -7.52 4.88 5.36
C THR A 216 -7.54 5.88 6.52
N LEU A 217 -8.51 5.75 7.43
CA LEU A 217 -8.68 6.61 8.62
C LEU A 217 -7.95 6.10 9.87
N GLY A 218 -7.34 4.91 9.80
CA GLY A 218 -6.66 4.29 10.94
C GLY A 218 -7.60 3.67 11.98
N HIS A 219 -8.86 3.44 11.64
CA HIS A 219 -9.79 2.69 12.50
C HIS A 219 -9.41 1.21 12.55
N THR A 220 -9.63 0.59 13.72
CA THR A 220 -9.30 -0.81 13.97
C THR A 220 -10.35 -1.77 13.41
N SER A 221 -11.58 -1.29 13.17
CA SER A 221 -12.68 -2.10 12.65
C SER A 221 -13.47 -1.39 11.55
N ALA A 222 -13.89 -2.16 10.53
CA ALA A 222 -14.86 -1.71 9.53
C ALA A 222 -16.25 -1.43 10.15
N ALA A 223 -16.54 -2.02 11.31
CA ALA A 223 -17.78 -1.80 12.06
C ALA A 223 -17.91 -0.36 12.56
N ASP A 224 -16.79 0.33 12.78
CA ASP A 224 -16.73 1.71 13.28
C ASP A 224 -17.16 2.74 12.21
N VAL A 225 -17.26 2.31 10.95
CA VAL A 225 -17.72 3.14 9.82
C VAL A 225 -19.20 2.86 9.57
N ALA A 226 -20.07 3.82 9.88
CA ALA A 226 -21.50 3.68 9.59
C ALA A 226 -21.77 3.79 8.07
N PRO A 227 -22.56 2.89 7.46
CA PRO A 227 -22.76 2.83 6.00
C PRO A 227 -23.23 4.15 5.34
N GLY A 228 -24.10 4.89 6.03
CA GLY A 228 -24.68 6.14 5.56
C GLY A 228 -23.97 7.41 6.03
N GLN A 229 -22.94 7.30 6.87
CA GLN A 229 -22.23 8.47 7.39
C GLN A 229 -21.42 9.14 6.29
N THR A 230 -21.40 10.48 6.29
CA THR A 230 -20.68 11.20 5.27
C THR A 230 -19.17 11.10 5.51
N LEU A 231 -18.41 10.85 4.44
CA LEU A 231 -16.95 10.69 4.53
C LEU A 231 -16.27 11.97 5.04
N LYS A 232 -16.84 13.14 4.75
CA LYS A 232 -16.35 14.42 5.26
C LYS A 232 -16.44 14.54 6.78
N GLU A 233 -17.52 14.04 7.37
CA GLU A 233 -17.69 14.01 8.84
C GLU A 233 -16.77 12.99 9.50
N LEU A 234 -16.36 11.95 8.77
CA LEU A 234 -15.36 10.97 9.18
C LEU A 234 -13.91 11.47 9.03
N GLY A 235 -13.70 12.70 8.55
CA GLY A 235 -12.37 13.29 8.43
C GLY A 235 -11.67 13.06 7.09
N PHE A 236 -12.40 12.67 6.02
CA PHE A 236 -11.82 12.64 4.68
C PHE A 236 -11.48 14.05 4.16
N ASP A 237 -10.26 14.18 3.68
CA ASP A 237 -9.70 15.32 2.96
C ASP A 237 -9.32 14.94 1.51
N SER A 238 -8.74 15.88 0.76
CA SER A 238 -8.36 15.66 -0.63
C SER A 238 -7.30 14.57 -0.83
N LEU A 239 -6.44 14.29 0.17
CA LEU A 239 -5.37 13.30 0.07
C LEU A 239 -5.88 11.89 0.39
N THR A 240 -6.66 11.76 1.45
CA THR A 240 -7.32 10.50 1.86
C THR A 240 -8.35 10.04 0.82
N ALA A 241 -9.04 10.96 0.15
CA ALA A 241 -9.93 10.65 -0.96
C ALA A 241 -9.20 9.98 -2.15
N VAL A 242 -8.02 10.50 -2.51
CA VAL A 242 -7.19 9.92 -3.59
C VAL A 242 -6.63 8.56 -3.17
N ALA A 243 -6.21 8.41 -1.92
CA ALA A 243 -5.73 7.13 -1.38
C ALA A 243 -6.82 6.06 -1.44
N LEU A 244 -8.02 6.34 -0.92
CA LEU A 244 -9.16 5.42 -0.97
C LEU A 244 -9.50 5.00 -2.40
N ARG A 245 -9.58 5.96 -3.33
CA ARG A 245 -9.84 5.69 -4.75
C ARG A 245 -8.79 4.76 -5.36
N ASN A 246 -7.51 4.99 -5.08
CA ASN A 246 -6.43 4.14 -5.59
C ASN A 246 -6.48 2.72 -5.02
N HIS A 247 -6.78 2.57 -3.73
CA HIS A 247 -6.96 1.27 -3.10
C HIS A 247 -8.16 0.51 -3.70
N LEU A 248 -9.31 1.17 -3.83
CA LEU A 248 -10.49 0.57 -4.43
C LEU A 248 -10.25 0.17 -5.89
N SER A 249 -9.60 1.02 -6.70
CA SER A 249 -9.24 0.68 -8.08
C SER A 249 -8.34 -0.55 -8.17
N LYS A 250 -7.37 -0.67 -7.25
CA LYS A 250 -6.45 -1.82 -7.21
C LYS A 250 -7.17 -3.11 -6.83
N THR A 251 -8.05 -3.08 -5.82
CA THR A 251 -8.76 -4.27 -5.34
C THR A 251 -9.87 -4.71 -6.30
N THR A 252 -10.57 -3.76 -6.90
CA THR A 252 -11.69 -4.04 -7.82
C THR A 252 -11.24 -4.28 -9.26
N GLY A 253 -10.05 -3.81 -9.65
CA GLY A 253 -9.60 -3.78 -11.03
C GLY A 253 -10.30 -2.72 -11.90
N LEU A 254 -11.16 -1.88 -11.31
CA LEU A 254 -11.93 -0.86 -12.02
C LEU A 254 -11.15 0.46 -12.13
N GLN A 255 -11.33 1.15 -13.25
CA GLN A 255 -10.88 2.53 -13.41
C GLN A 255 -11.91 3.45 -12.75
N LEU A 256 -11.57 3.97 -11.55
CA LEU A 256 -12.49 4.79 -10.76
C LEU A 256 -12.23 6.29 -10.99
N PRO A 257 -13.28 7.11 -11.13
CA PRO A 257 -13.14 8.54 -11.35
C PRO A 257 -12.44 9.23 -10.17
N THR A 258 -11.71 10.31 -10.46
CA THR A 258 -11.05 11.13 -9.42
C THR A 258 -12.05 11.82 -8.49
N THR A 259 -13.30 11.96 -8.94
CA THR A 259 -14.41 12.58 -8.20
C THR A 259 -15.21 11.58 -7.36
N LEU A 260 -14.82 10.28 -7.32
CA LEU A 260 -15.57 9.19 -6.67
C LEU A 260 -16.11 9.56 -5.27
N VAL A 261 -15.24 10.06 -4.39
CA VAL A 261 -15.60 10.38 -3.00
C VAL A 261 -16.54 11.59 -2.91
N PHE A 262 -16.50 12.50 -3.88
CA PHE A 262 -17.37 13.66 -3.94
C PHE A 262 -18.73 13.32 -4.55
N ASP A 263 -18.74 12.48 -5.58
CA ASP A 263 -19.96 12.01 -6.25
C ASP A 263 -20.73 11.00 -5.38
N HIS A 264 -20.00 10.24 -4.55
CA HIS A 264 -20.53 9.21 -3.66
C HIS A 264 -19.99 9.41 -2.24
N PRO A 265 -20.59 10.32 -1.45
CA PRO A 265 -20.02 10.79 -0.18
C PRO A 265 -20.22 9.84 1.02
N SER A 266 -20.61 8.57 0.81
CA SER A 266 -20.80 7.57 1.86
C SER A 266 -20.34 6.18 1.42
N ALA A 267 -20.07 5.30 2.38
CA ALA A 267 -19.67 3.91 2.10
C ALA A 267 -20.73 3.16 1.28
N ALA A 268 -22.01 3.34 1.61
CA ALA A 268 -23.12 2.78 0.86
C ALA A 268 -23.20 3.31 -0.57
N ALA A 269 -23.00 4.62 -0.78
CA ALA A 269 -23.04 5.22 -2.11
C ALA A 269 -21.90 4.71 -3.02
N ILE A 270 -20.70 4.54 -2.46
CA ILE A 270 -19.55 3.98 -3.19
C ILE A 270 -19.80 2.50 -3.51
N ALA A 271 -20.34 1.72 -2.57
CA ALA A 271 -20.65 0.30 -2.78
C ALA A 271 -21.68 0.11 -3.90
N ALA A 272 -22.75 0.92 -3.92
CA ALA A 272 -23.74 0.92 -4.99
C ALA A 272 -23.11 1.26 -6.36
N PHE A 273 -22.25 2.29 -6.42
CA PHE A 273 -21.53 2.65 -7.64
C PHE A 273 -20.65 1.50 -8.16
N LEU A 274 -19.91 0.83 -7.28
CA LEU A 274 -19.10 -0.33 -7.66
C LEU A 274 -19.97 -1.47 -8.21
N GLY A 275 -21.14 -1.71 -7.60
CA GLY A 275 -22.11 -2.69 -8.07
C GLY A 275 -22.58 -2.42 -9.50
N GLU A 276 -22.88 -1.16 -9.83
CA GLU A 276 -23.25 -0.76 -11.19
C GLU A 276 -22.11 -0.99 -12.20
N GLN A 277 -20.86 -0.69 -11.83
CA GLN A 277 -19.71 -0.89 -12.71
C GLN A 277 -19.47 -2.37 -13.02
N PHE A 278 -19.61 -3.25 -12.03
CA PHE A 278 -19.52 -4.70 -12.26
C PHE A 278 -20.68 -5.23 -13.10
N GLY A 279 -21.90 -4.72 -12.93
CA GLY A 279 -23.04 -5.08 -13.77
C GLY A 279 -22.91 -4.62 -15.24
N ARG A 280 -22.29 -3.46 -15.49
CA ARG A 280 -22.00 -2.98 -16.85
C ARG A 280 -20.90 -3.79 -17.55
N GLY A 281 -19.92 -4.29 -16.81
CA GLY A 281 -18.88 -5.19 -17.33
C GLY A 281 -19.43 -6.53 -17.82
N GLU A 282 -20.48 -7.05 -17.16
CA GLU A 282 -21.18 -8.29 -17.57
C GLU A 282 -21.99 -8.09 -18.87
N ALA A 283 -22.69 -6.96 -19.03
CA ALA A 283 -23.39 -6.62 -20.29
C ALA A 283 -22.41 -6.38 -21.48
N GLY A 284 -21.21 -5.88 -21.19
CA GLY A 284 -20.19 -5.57 -22.20
C GLY A 284 -19.48 -6.79 -22.80
N ALA A 285 -19.56 -7.99 -22.19
CA ALA A 285 -18.95 -9.21 -22.73
C ALA A 285 -19.85 -9.94 -23.75
N GLN A 286 -21.17 -9.79 -23.63
CA GLN A 286 -22.14 -10.38 -24.57
C GLN A 286 -22.36 -9.50 -25.83
N ALA A 287 -22.27 -8.18 -25.69
CA ALA A 287 -22.42 -7.23 -26.80
C ALA A 287 -21.44 -7.41 -27.99
N PRO A 288 -20.12 -7.67 -27.80
CA PRO A 288 -19.19 -7.82 -28.93
C PRO A 288 -19.39 -9.11 -29.70
N ALA A 289 -19.80 -10.20 -29.04
CA ALA A 289 -20.10 -11.47 -29.72
C ALA A 289 -21.39 -11.33 -30.56
N GLN A 290 -22.42 -10.69 -30.02
CA GLN A 290 -23.67 -10.45 -30.74
C GLN A 290 -23.47 -9.52 -31.95
N ALA A 291 -22.67 -8.45 -31.79
CA ALA A 291 -22.35 -7.53 -32.88
C ALA A 291 -21.49 -8.18 -34.00
N GLU A 292 -20.67 -9.19 -33.68
CA GLU A 292 -19.93 -9.98 -34.67
C GLU A 292 -20.85 -10.93 -35.43
N LEU A 293 -21.81 -11.56 -34.74
CA LEU A 293 -22.84 -12.40 -35.35
C LEU A 293 -23.73 -11.60 -36.30
N GLU A 294 -24.17 -10.40 -35.91
CA GLU A 294 -24.95 -9.50 -36.76
C GLU A 294 -24.16 -9.06 -38.02
N ARG A 295 -22.85 -8.78 -37.87
CA ARG A 295 -21.97 -8.49 -39.03
C ARG A 295 -21.81 -9.68 -39.96
N LEU A 296 -21.68 -10.90 -39.41
CA LEU A 296 -21.57 -12.12 -40.20
C LEU A 296 -22.88 -12.41 -40.95
N GLU A 297 -24.03 -12.23 -40.29
CA GLU A 297 -25.35 -12.40 -40.89
C GLU A 297 -25.57 -11.40 -42.05
N ALA A 298 -25.22 -10.13 -41.84
CA ALA A 298 -25.29 -9.11 -42.87
C ALA A 298 -24.35 -9.42 -44.06
N ALA A 299 -23.13 -9.91 -43.81
CA ALA A 299 -22.18 -10.27 -44.85
C ALA A 299 -22.66 -11.47 -45.69
N VAL A 300 -23.29 -12.47 -45.05
CA VAL A 300 -23.86 -13.64 -45.73
C VAL A 300 -25.07 -13.26 -46.59
N ALA A 301 -25.90 -12.33 -46.13
CA ALA A 301 -27.11 -11.89 -46.82
C ALA A 301 -26.85 -11.08 -48.11
N VAL A 302 -25.74 -10.34 -48.19
CA VAL A 302 -25.44 -9.44 -49.32
C VAL A 302 -24.73 -10.17 -50.49
N GLN A 303 -24.10 -11.30 -50.23
CA GLN A 303 -23.29 -12.02 -51.22
C GLN A 303 -24.06 -13.14 -51.92
N SER A 304 -23.89 -13.29 -53.24
CA SER A 304 -24.38 -14.48 -53.95
C SER A 304 -23.37 -15.61 -53.83
N TRP A 305 -23.83 -16.75 -53.32
CA TRP A 305 -22.98 -17.92 -53.06
C TRP A 305 -23.26 -19.00 -54.09
N ASP A 306 -22.22 -19.62 -54.65
CA ASP A 306 -22.36 -20.84 -55.43
C ASP A 306 -22.62 -22.07 -54.52
N GLY A 307 -22.98 -23.21 -55.11
CA GLY A 307 -23.33 -24.41 -54.34
C GLY A 307 -22.19 -24.91 -53.44
N ALA A 308 -20.96 -24.90 -53.95
CA ALA A 308 -19.78 -25.38 -53.21
C ALA A 308 -19.35 -24.40 -52.09
N ALA A 309 -19.63 -23.11 -52.24
CA ALA A 309 -19.36 -22.09 -51.23
C ALA A 309 -20.40 -22.13 -50.11
N ARG A 310 -21.68 -22.40 -50.43
CA ARG A 310 -22.73 -22.63 -49.42
C ARG A 310 -22.40 -23.83 -48.53
N GLU A 311 -22.00 -24.95 -49.11
CA GLU A 311 -21.64 -26.16 -48.34
C GLU A 311 -20.46 -25.92 -47.40
N ARG A 312 -19.40 -25.23 -47.88
CA ARG A 312 -18.23 -24.87 -47.05
C ARG A 312 -18.60 -23.93 -45.91
N LEU A 313 -19.47 -22.95 -46.14
CA LEU A 313 -19.93 -22.03 -45.12
C LEU A 313 -20.78 -22.74 -44.06
N SER A 314 -21.75 -23.56 -44.49
CA SER A 314 -22.60 -24.36 -43.60
C SER A 314 -21.79 -25.31 -42.73
N ALA A 315 -20.82 -26.03 -43.29
CA ALA A 315 -19.94 -26.92 -42.53
C ALA A 315 -19.13 -26.17 -41.46
N ARG A 316 -18.69 -24.94 -41.75
CA ARG A 316 -17.90 -24.13 -40.82
C ARG A 316 -18.74 -23.53 -39.69
N LEU A 317 -19.99 -23.14 -39.99
CA LEU A 317 -20.96 -22.72 -38.98
C LEU A 317 -21.38 -23.88 -38.07
N GLN A 318 -21.59 -25.08 -38.63
CA GLN A 318 -21.88 -26.28 -37.83
C GLN A 318 -20.71 -26.66 -36.93
N ALA A 319 -19.47 -26.57 -37.42
CA ALA A 319 -18.27 -26.80 -36.60
C ALA A 319 -18.12 -25.77 -35.47
N LEU A 320 -18.48 -24.50 -35.71
CA LEU A 320 -18.51 -23.47 -34.67
C LEU A 320 -19.60 -23.78 -33.61
N LEU A 321 -20.79 -24.17 -34.04
CA LEU A 321 -21.87 -24.57 -33.14
C LEU A 321 -21.48 -25.80 -32.29
N ALA A 322 -20.84 -26.80 -32.88
CA ALA A 322 -20.35 -27.98 -32.16
C ALA A 322 -19.33 -27.60 -31.07
N ARG A 323 -18.37 -26.72 -31.38
CA ARG A 323 -17.39 -26.23 -30.40
C ARG A 323 -18.03 -25.46 -29.25
N ILE A 324 -19.09 -24.70 -29.52
CA ILE A 324 -19.83 -23.97 -28.48
C ILE A 324 -20.59 -24.96 -27.59
N ALA A 325 -21.21 -26.00 -28.18
CA ALA A 325 -21.89 -27.06 -27.44
C ALA A 325 -20.92 -27.86 -26.55
N GLU A 326 -19.76 -28.26 -27.08
CA GLU A 326 -18.70 -28.95 -26.33
C GLU A 326 -18.16 -28.10 -25.16
N SER A 327 -18.04 -26.78 -25.36
CA SER A 327 -17.62 -25.85 -24.30
C SER A 327 -18.66 -25.78 -23.17
N GLY A 328 -19.96 -25.91 -23.49
CA GLY A 328 -21.06 -25.96 -22.53
C GLY A 328 -21.18 -27.31 -21.81
N GLU A 329 -20.89 -28.43 -22.50
CA GLU A 329 -20.82 -29.77 -21.88
C GLU A 329 -19.62 -29.90 -20.95
N THR A 330 -18.45 -29.40 -21.34
CA THR A 330 -17.25 -29.39 -20.49
C THR A 330 -17.46 -28.59 -19.21
N ALA A 331 -18.21 -27.48 -19.30
CA ALA A 331 -18.61 -26.68 -18.14
C ALA A 331 -19.65 -27.39 -17.26
N ARG A 332 -20.54 -28.22 -17.82
CA ARG A 332 -21.50 -29.03 -17.05
C ARG A 332 -20.86 -30.24 -16.40
N THR A 333 -19.93 -30.94 -17.07
CA THR A 333 -19.20 -32.06 -16.49
C THR A 333 -18.24 -31.63 -15.40
N ALA A 334 -17.64 -30.44 -15.50
CA ALA A 334 -16.80 -29.88 -14.43
C ALA A 334 -17.60 -29.54 -13.16
N VAL A 335 -18.89 -29.18 -13.30
CA VAL A 335 -19.79 -28.93 -12.16
C VAL A 335 -20.32 -30.25 -11.57
N ASP A 336 -20.54 -31.27 -12.40
CA ASP A 336 -20.96 -32.61 -11.95
C ASP A 336 -19.83 -33.36 -11.23
N ASP A 337 -18.57 -33.22 -11.68
CA ASP A 337 -17.39 -33.78 -10.98
C ASP A 337 -17.13 -33.06 -9.64
N ASP A 338 -17.39 -31.75 -9.55
CA ASP A 338 -17.30 -31.00 -8.28
C ASP A 338 -18.41 -31.43 -7.30
N LEU A 339 -19.58 -31.85 -7.78
CA LEU A 339 -20.66 -32.40 -6.96
C LEU A 339 -20.45 -33.86 -6.58
N ALA A 340 -19.80 -34.67 -7.43
CA ALA A 340 -19.47 -36.06 -7.15
C ALA A 340 -18.24 -36.24 -6.25
N ALA A 341 -17.39 -35.21 -6.15
CA ALA A 341 -16.23 -35.18 -5.26
C ALA A 341 -16.55 -34.76 -3.81
N VAL A 342 -17.74 -34.20 -3.57
CA VAL A 342 -18.23 -33.92 -2.21
C VAL A 342 -18.69 -35.23 -1.60
N THR A 343 -17.99 -35.69 -0.57
CA THR A 343 -18.40 -36.89 0.18
C THR A 343 -19.66 -36.59 0.99
N ASP A 344 -20.53 -37.59 1.21
CA ASP A 344 -21.78 -37.41 1.99
C ASP A 344 -21.53 -36.72 3.35
N ASP A 345 -20.35 -36.94 3.96
CA ASP A 345 -19.93 -36.31 5.21
C ASP A 345 -19.73 -34.78 5.10
N GLU A 346 -19.24 -34.27 3.96
CA GLU A 346 -19.09 -32.83 3.69
C GLU A 346 -20.45 -32.17 3.38
N LEU A 347 -21.41 -32.94 2.86
CA LEU A 347 -22.77 -32.46 2.60
C LEU A 347 -23.59 -32.30 3.89
N PHE A 348 -23.29 -33.11 4.92
CA PHE A 348 -23.91 -33.00 6.25
C PHE A 348 -23.29 -31.88 7.10
N GLU A 349 -22.01 -31.55 6.97
CA GLU A 349 -21.40 -30.39 7.67
C GLU A 349 -22.01 -29.05 7.21
N VAL A 350 -22.34 -28.91 5.92
CA VAL A 350 -22.96 -27.67 5.39
C VAL A 350 -24.41 -27.50 5.85
N LEU A 351 -25.13 -28.61 6.13
CA LEU A 351 -26.49 -28.59 6.66
C LEU A 351 -26.52 -28.33 8.18
N ASP A 352 -25.52 -28.80 8.93
CA ASP A 352 -25.39 -28.52 10.37
C ASP A 352 -24.96 -27.06 10.65
N GLU A 353 -24.25 -26.39 9.73
CA GLU A 353 -23.96 -24.95 9.84
C GLU A 353 -25.16 -24.04 9.49
N GLU A 354 -26.12 -24.49 8.65
CA GLU A 354 -27.32 -23.70 8.31
C GLU A 354 -28.55 -23.94 9.23
N LEU A 355 -28.54 -25.01 10.04
CA LEU A 355 -29.58 -25.28 11.05
C LEU A 355 -29.03 -25.23 12.48
N GLY A 356 -28.55 -24.05 12.88
CA GLY A 356 -28.25 -23.72 14.26
C GLY A 356 -29.51 -23.78 15.15
N VAL A 357 -29.89 -24.97 15.59
CA VAL A 357 -30.89 -25.17 16.64
C VAL A 357 -30.17 -25.25 17.98
N SER A 358 -30.27 -24.13 18.69
CA SER A 358 -30.03 -23.97 20.12
C SER A 358 -30.86 -24.96 20.96
N GLY A 359 -30.26 -25.49 22.02
CA GLY A 359 -30.93 -25.64 23.31
C GLY A 359 -30.83 -27.00 24.02
N LEU A 360 -30.17 -26.99 25.20
CA LEU A 360 -30.47 -27.73 26.45
C LEU A 360 -30.30 -29.27 26.38
N ASP A 361 -29.82 -30.04 27.37
CA ASP A 361 -29.83 -29.90 28.82
C ASP A 361 -28.89 -30.97 29.46
N GLU A 362 -28.65 -30.86 30.78
CA GLU A 362 -28.05 -31.84 31.74
C GLU A 362 -26.53 -32.08 31.69
N ARG A 363 -25.72 -31.68 32.69
CA ARG A 363 -25.80 -31.94 34.14
C ARG A 363 -24.96 -30.97 34.97
#